data_AF-A0A8T5JLJ1-F1
#
_entry.id   AF-A0A8T5JLJ1-F1
#
_cell.length_a   1.000
_cell.length_b   1.000
_cell.length_c   1.000
_cell.angle_alpha   90.00
_cell.angle_beta   90.00
_cell.angle_gamma   90.00
#
_symmetry.space_group_name_H-M   'P 1'
#
loop_
_entity.id
_entity.type
_entity.pdbx_description
1 polymer ?
#
loop_
_entity_poly.entity_id
_entity_poly.type
_entity_poly.pdbx_seq_one_letter_code
_entity_poly.pdbx_strand_id
1 'polypeptide(L)'
;MENNAVNSYLKNYLLDVTSCDFDKTLKPAYLVGVRTLPFSDSNFDAVICCELLDYLHINNLLNTLSELSRVSKKYGVISVLYYCIFFLKIMNILFNRLR
;
A
#
# COMPACT_ATOMS: atom_id res chain seq x y z
N MET A 1 5.72 -9.52 -14.96
CA MET A 1 4.57 -8.61 -14.87
C MET A 1 5.11 -7.20 -14.86
N GLU A 2 4.52 -6.27 -15.61
CA GLU A 2 4.96 -4.86 -15.60
C GLU A 2 4.74 -4.27 -14.19
N ASN A 3 5.83 -4.00 -13.47
CA ASN A 3 5.85 -3.46 -12.10
C ASN A 3 5.23 -2.03 -11.96
N ASN A 4 4.45 -1.57 -12.94
CA ASN A 4 3.71 -0.31 -12.95
C ASN A 4 2.27 -0.45 -13.49
N ALA A 5 1.79 -1.67 -13.73
CA ALA A 5 0.49 -1.91 -14.35
C ALA A 5 -0.66 -1.20 -13.62
N VAL A 6 -0.67 -1.25 -12.28
CA VAL A 6 -1.69 -0.58 -11.45
C VAL A 6 -1.64 0.93 -11.61
N ASN A 7 -0.45 1.54 -11.56
CA ASN A 7 -0.25 2.97 -11.73
C ASN A 7 -0.73 3.45 -13.10
N SER A 8 -0.31 2.75 -14.17
CA SER A 8 -0.73 3.05 -15.54
C SER A 8 -2.24 2.89 -15.73
N TYR A 9 -2.82 1.82 -15.17
CA TYR A 9 -4.25 1.57 -15.24
C TYR A 9 -5.05 2.68 -14.55
N LEU A 10 -4.70 3.05 -13.32
CA LEU A 10 -5.42 4.08 -12.56
C LEU A 10 -5.31 5.48 -13.18
N LYS A 11 -4.16 5.82 -13.75
CA LYS A 11 -3.97 7.10 -14.47
C LYS A 11 -4.89 7.22 -15.67
N ASN A 12 -5.25 6.12 -16.34
CA ASN A 12 -6.20 6.12 -17.44
C ASN A 12 -7.64 6.46 -17.02
N TYR A 13 -7.96 6.39 -15.73
CA TYR A 13 -9.26 6.77 -15.16
C TYR A 13 -9.28 8.20 -14.59
N LEU A 14 -8.33 9.06 -14.98
CA LEU A 14 -8.22 10.46 -14.53
C LEU A 14 -8.10 10.61 -13.00
N LEU A 15 -7.57 9.59 -12.33
CA LEU A 15 -7.25 9.66 -10.91
C LEU A 15 -5.91 10.38 -10.71
N ASP A 16 -5.81 11.17 -9.65
CA ASP A 16 -4.52 11.69 -9.19
C ASP A 16 -3.77 10.58 -8.46
N VAL A 17 -2.72 10.05 -9.10
CA VAL A 17 -1.99 8.86 -8.64
C VAL A 17 -0.55 9.23 -8.30
N THR A 18 -0.22 9.05 -7.02
CA THR A 18 1.15 9.10 -6.52
C THR A 18 1.68 7.68 -6.32
N SER A 19 2.76 7.31 -7.02
CA SER A 19 3.41 6.01 -6.86
C SER A 19 4.66 6.10 -5.98
N CYS A 20 4.88 5.07 -5.17
CA CYS A 20 6.03 4.94 -4.27
C CYS A 20 6.67 3.57 -4.47
N ASP A 21 7.99 3.53 -4.68
CA ASP A 21 8.74 2.27 -4.75
C ASP A 21 10.20 2.53 -4.33
N PHE A 22 10.91 1.49 -3.86
CA PHE A 22 12.35 1.58 -3.61
C PHE A 22 13.17 1.29 -4.89
N ASP A 23 12.56 0.67 -5.90
CA ASP A 23 13.16 0.43 -7.20
C ASP A 23 13.02 1.66 -8.12
N LYS A 24 14.12 2.39 -8.27
CA LYS A 24 14.21 3.56 -9.15
C LYS A 24 13.93 3.24 -10.62
N THR A 25 14.12 2.00 -11.07
CA THR A 25 13.92 1.63 -12.48
C THR A 25 12.46 1.72 -12.89
N LEU A 26 11.56 1.63 -11.90
CA LEU A 26 10.12 1.79 -12.06
C LEU A 26 9.68 3.25 -12.15
N LYS A 27 10.60 4.21 -12.00
CA LYS A 27 10.31 5.65 -12.08
C LYS A 27 9.10 6.05 -11.20
N PRO A 28 9.08 5.68 -9.90
CA PRO A 28 8.00 6.08 -9.01
C PRO A 28 8.01 7.61 -8.82
N ALA A 29 6.87 8.18 -8.43
CA ALA A 29 6.82 9.58 -8.03
C ALA A 29 7.71 9.86 -6.81
N TYR A 30 7.81 8.89 -5.89
CA TYR A 30 8.68 8.94 -4.72
C TYR A 30 9.53 7.66 -4.61
N LEU A 31 10.85 7.83 -4.49
CA LEU A 31 11.79 6.74 -4.24
C LEU A 31 11.90 6.50 -2.73
N VAL A 32 11.02 5.66 -2.17
CA VAL A 32 10.89 5.49 -0.72
C VAL A 32 10.59 4.04 -0.33
N GLY A 33 11.04 3.67 0.87
CA GLY A 33 10.65 2.41 1.49
C GLY A 33 9.35 2.55 2.26
N VAL A 34 8.49 1.53 2.20
CA VAL A 34 7.15 1.56 2.83
C VAL A 34 7.14 1.68 4.35
N ARG A 35 8.30 1.48 5.00
CA ARG A 35 8.44 1.56 6.46
C ARG A 35 8.31 2.99 7.01
N THR A 36 8.51 4.00 6.15
CA THR A 36 8.43 5.41 6.53
C THR A 36 8.04 6.21 5.30
N LEU A 37 6.75 6.51 5.20
CA LEU A 37 6.20 7.24 4.06
C LEU A 37 6.29 8.75 4.32
N PRO A 38 6.85 9.56 3.40
CA PRO A 38 7.05 11.00 3.59
C PRO A 38 5.77 11.82 3.35
N PHE A 39 4.63 11.29 3.77
CA PHE A 39 3.33 11.91 3.60
C PHE A 39 2.72 12.21 4.96
N SER A 40 1.95 13.29 5.03
CA SER A 40 1.16 13.59 6.22
C SER A 40 0.09 12.52 6.45
N ASP A 41 -0.45 12.51 7.66
CA ASP A 41 -1.57 11.66 8.01
C ASP A 41 -2.75 11.98 7.09
N SER A 42 -3.49 10.94 6.68
CA SER A 42 -4.70 11.09 5.88
C SER A 42 -4.46 11.92 4.60
N ASN A 43 -3.31 11.75 3.93
CA ASN A 43 -2.99 12.49 2.71
C ASN A 43 -3.74 11.96 1.48
N PHE A 44 -4.01 10.65 1.42
CA PHE A 44 -4.62 9.99 0.26
C PHE A 44 -6.03 9.48 0.56
N ASP A 45 -6.96 9.62 -0.39
CA ASP A 45 -8.32 9.07 -0.24
C ASP A 45 -8.31 7.53 -0.24
N ALA A 46 -7.40 6.95 -1.02
CA ALA A 46 -7.16 5.52 -1.10
C ALA A 46 -5.65 5.21 -1.20
N VAL A 47 -5.23 4.08 -0.63
CA VAL A 47 -3.87 3.56 -0.72
C VAL A 47 -3.93 2.13 -1.25
N ILE A 48 -3.04 1.80 -2.18
CA ILE A 48 -2.95 0.46 -2.79
C ILE A 48 -1.53 -0.06 -2.57
N CYS A 49 -1.42 -1.26 -2.00
CA CYS A 49 -0.16 -1.96 -1.76
C CYS A 49 -0.27 -3.37 -2.37
N CYS A 50 0.48 -3.63 -3.43
CA CYS A 50 0.43 -4.90 -4.17
C CYS A 50 1.72 -5.69 -3.97
N GLU A 51 1.59 -6.96 -3.57
CA GLU A 51 2.65 -7.98 -3.53
C GLU A 51 3.86 -7.63 -2.66
N LEU A 52 3.85 -6.50 -1.95
CA LEU A 52 4.96 -6.02 -1.14
C LEU A 52 5.08 -6.77 0.20
N LEU A 53 3.93 -7.11 0.80
CA LEU A 53 3.91 -7.62 2.18
C LEU A 53 4.57 -8.99 2.30
N ASP A 54 4.56 -9.79 1.24
CA ASP A 54 5.15 -11.14 1.22
C ASP A 54 6.68 -11.13 1.34
N TYR A 55 7.31 -9.99 1.03
CA TYR A 55 8.76 -9.81 1.12
C TYR A 55 9.20 -9.20 2.46
N LEU A 56 8.26 -8.86 3.35
CA LEU A 56 8.58 -8.19 4.62
C LEU A 56 8.78 -9.18 5.76
N HIS A 57 9.81 -8.93 6.58
CA HIS A 57 9.91 -9.53 7.90
C HIS A 57 8.69 -9.15 8.77
N ILE A 58 8.25 -10.07 9.63
CA ILE A 58 7.09 -9.88 10.54
C ILE A 58 7.17 -8.55 11.34
N ASN A 59 8.36 -8.17 11.78
CA ASN A 59 8.58 -6.92 12.54
C ASN A 59 8.34 -5.66 11.69
N ASN A 60 8.51 -5.75 10.37
CA ASN A 60 8.25 -4.65 9.45
C ASN A 60 6.81 -4.65 8.93
N LEU A 61 6.09 -5.78 9.03
CA LEU A 61 4.71 -5.90 8.57
C LEU A 61 3.78 -4.93 9.31
N LEU A 62 3.79 -4.97 10.65
CA LEU A 62 2.93 -4.11 11.47
C LEU A 62 3.22 -2.63 11.26
N ASN A 63 4.50 -2.25 11.20
CA ASN A 63 4.89 -0.87 10.91
C ASN A 63 4.42 -0.43 9.52
N THR A 64 4.57 -1.30 8.51
CA THR A 64 4.10 -1.04 7.15
C THR A 64 2.58 -0.84 7.11
N LEU A 65 1.81 -1.72 7.76
CA LEU A 65 0.36 -1.59 7.83
C LEU A 65 -0.06 -0.32 8.56
N SER A 66 0.66 0.05 9.63
CA SER A 66 0.45 1.30 10.36
C SER A 66 0.70 2.51 9.46
N GLU A 67 1.80 2.54 8.71
CA GLU A 67 2.10 3.63 7.78
C GLU A 67 1.06 3.74 6.66
N LEU A 68 0.67 2.63 6.04
CA LEU A 68 -0.38 2.61 5.00
C LEU A 68 -1.72 3.09 5.55
N SER A 69 -2.08 2.70 6.77
CA SER A 69 -3.29 3.19 7.45
C SER A 69 -3.18 4.66 7.79
N ARG A 70 -2.01 5.13 8.25
CA ARG A 70 -1.78 6.53 8.64
C ARG A 70 -1.97 7.47 7.47
N VAL A 71 -1.43 7.15 6.30
CA VAL A 71 -1.50 8.02 5.11
C VAL A 71 -2.84 7.91 4.36
N SER A 72 -3.67 6.90 4.64
CA SER A 72 -4.98 6.72 4.03
C SER A 72 -6.10 7.39 4.85
N LYS A 73 -7.02 8.07 4.17
CA LYS A 73 -8.23 8.65 4.75
C LYS A 73 -9.36 7.64 4.89
N LYS A 74 -9.55 6.81 3.86
CA LYS A 74 -10.82 6.06 3.70
C LYS A 74 -10.62 4.62 3.23
N TYR A 75 -9.71 4.38 2.29
CA TYR A 75 -9.58 3.05 1.69
C TYR A 75 -8.13 2.56 1.70
N GLY A 76 -7.93 1.31 2.13
CA GLY A 76 -6.68 0.58 1.95
C GLY A 76 -6.96 -0.70 1.18
N VAL A 77 -6.32 -0.86 0.02
CA VAL A 77 -6.38 -2.08 -0.80
C VAL A 77 -5.03 -2.76 -0.73
N ILE A 78 -5.02 -3.99 -0.23
CA ILE A 78 -3.79 -4.77 -0.07
C ILE A 78 -3.95 -6.04 -0.88
N SER A 79 -2.98 -6.33 -1.74
CA SER A 79 -2.84 -7.59 -2.46
C SER A 79 -1.58 -8.29 -1.98
N VAL A 80 -1.71 -9.59 -1.69
CA VAL A 80 -0.63 -10.49 -1.27
C VAL A 80 -0.58 -11.68 -2.23
N LEU A 81 0.62 -12.19 -2.51
CA LEU A 81 0.83 -13.39 -3.32
C LEU A 81 0.46 -14.64 -2.52
N TYR A 82 -0.37 -15.50 -3.11
CA TYR A 82 -0.73 -16.79 -2.53
C TYR A 82 0.42 -17.81 -2.67
N TYR A 83 1.49 -17.68 -1.89
CA TYR A 83 2.41 -18.80 -1.64
C TYR A 83 2.10 -19.40 -0.26
N CYS A 84 1.17 -20.34 -0.28
CA CYS A 84 0.89 -21.35 0.74
C CYS A 84 0.28 -20.90 2.10
N ILE A 85 -1.02 -21.18 2.25
CA ILE A 85 -1.62 -21.80 3.44
C ILE A 85 -1.28 -21.13 4.79
N PHE A 86 -1.71 -19.88 4.98
CA PHE A 86 -2.18 -19.40 6.29
C PHE A 86 -3.40 -18.49 6.10
N PHE A 87 -4.47 -19.16 5.69
CA PHE A 87 -5.83 -18.66 5.73
C PHE A 87 -6.24 -18.50 7.20
N LEU A 88 -6.44 -17.27 7.68
CA LEU A 88 -7.55 -16.89 8.56
C LEU A 88 -7.64 -15.35 8.70
N LYS A 89 -8.49 -14.77 7.86
CA LYS A 89 -9.44 -13.70 8.20
C LYS A 89 -8.87 -12.34 8.65
N ILE A 90 -8.60 -11.44 7.71
CA ILE A 90 -8.83 -9.99 7.91
C ILE A 90 -10.13 -9.62 7.17
N MET A 91 -11.23 -10.23 7.61
CA MET A 91 -12.57 -9.69 7.35
C MET A 91 -12.92 -8.77 8.52
N ASN A 92 -12.64 -7.48 8.29
CA ASN A 92 -13.20 -6.26 8.87
C ASN A 92 -12.08 -5.24 9.09
N ILE A 93 -11.75 -4.50 8.02
CA ILE A 93 -11.32 -3.11 8.21
C ILE A 93 -12.58 -2.24 8.07
N LEU A 94 -13.51 -2.47 9.00
CA LEU A 94 -14.28 -1.42 9.62
C LEU A 94 -13.57 -1.16 10.96
N PHE A 95 -12.57 -0.30 10.96
CA PHE A 95 -12.26 0.41 12.20
C PHE A 95 -13.02 1.72 12.12
N ASN A 96 -14.19 1.69 12.76
CA ASN A 96 -14.77 2.88 13.36
C ASN A 96 -13.64 3.66 14.03
N ARG A 97 -13.63 4.97 13.75
CA ARG A 97 -13.08 5.98 14.64
C ARG A 97 -13.24 5.52 16.09
N LEU A 98 -12.15 5.09 16.72
CA LEU A 98 -12.05 5.11 18.18
C LEU A 98 -11.59 6.50 18.60
N ARG A 99 -12.41 7.50 18.25
CA ARG A 99 -12.79 8.68 19.04
C ARG A 99 -13.79 9.53 18.26
#